data_AF-A0AAJ2NSM3-F1
#
_entry.id   AF-A0AAJ2NSM3-F1
#
_cell.length_a   1.000
_cell.length_b   1.000
_cell.length_c   1.000
_cell.angle_alpha   90.00
_cell.angle_beta   90.00
_cell.angle_gamma   90.00
#
_symmetry.space_group_name_H-M   'P 1'
#
loop_
_entity.id
_entity.type
_entity.pdbx_description
1 polymer ?
#
loop_
_entity_poly.entity_id
_entity_poly.type
_entity_poly.pdbx_seq_one_letter_code
_entity_poly.pdbx_strand_id
1 'polypeptide(L)'
;FLPDELMIAHKGGTGCMKQMVEAYGEVGGNLISVLEVPEDEVSSYGVIAPGHQVSQSLTEVTGLVEKPPRAEAPSNKIISGRYILQPEVMR
;
A
#
# COMPACT_ATOMS: atom_id res chain seq x y z
N PHE A 1 1.43 -18.70 15.51
CA PHE A 1 1.37 -17.25 15.29
C PHE A 1 0.59 -17.01 14.01
N LEU A 2 -0.54 -16.31 14.11
CA LEU A 2 -1.28 -15.84 12.93
C LEU A 2 -0.70 -14.49 12.49
N PRO A 3 -0.82 -14.11 11.22
CA PRO A 3 -0.46 -12.76 10.78
C PRO A 3 -1.37 -11.73 11.44
N ASP A 4 -0.83 -10.53 11.71
CA ASP A 4 -1.59 -9.42 12.29
C ASP A 4 -2.71 -8.94 11.36
N GLU A 5 -2.47 -8.99 10.03
CA GLU A 5 -3.46 -8.64 9.01
C GLU A 5 -3.84 -9.83 8.13
N LEU A 6 -5.13 -10.16 8.15
CA LEU A 6 -5.75 -11.16 7.29
C LEU A 6 -6.50 -10.47 6.14
N MET A 7 -5.93 -10.54 4.94
CA MET A 7 -6.57 -10.01 3.72
C MET A 7 -7.26 -11.14 2.95
N ILE A 8 -8.60 -11.08 2.87
CA ILE A 8 -9.40 -12.05 2.14
C ILE A 8 -10.01 -11.34 0.93
N ALA A 9 -9.71 -11.85 -0.26
CA ALA A 9 -10.37 -11.36 -1.47
C ALA A 9 -11.87 -11.64 -1.41
N HIS A 10 -12.68 -10.75 -1.99
CA HIS A 10 -14.09 -11.02 -2.20
C HIS A 10 -14.29 -12.34 -2.96
N LYS A 11 -15.48 -12.95 -2.83
CA LYS A 11 -15.80 -14.21 -3.51
C LYS A 11 -15.62 -14.06 -5.02
N GLY A 12 -14.73 -14.86 -5.61
CA GLY A 12 -14.37 -14.80 -7.03
C GLY A 12 -13.36 -13.71 -7.40
N GLY A 13 -12.90 -12.92 -6.43
CA GLY A 13 -11.87 -11.90 -6.59
C GLY A 13 -10.45 -12.47 -6.53
N THR A 14 -9.49 -11.64 -6.95
CA THR A 14 -8.06 -11.98 -6.95
C THR A 14 -7.43 -11.61 -5.61
N GLY A 15 -6.61 -12.49 -5.04
CA GLY A 15 -5.87 -12.20 -3.80
C GLY A 15 -4.89 -11.03 -3.95
N CYS A 16 -4.71 -10.25 -2.87
CA CYS A 16 -3.84 -9.06 -2.84
C CYS A 16 -2.45 -9.33 -3.43
N MET A 17 -1.78 -10.39 -2.99
CA MET A 17 -0.43 -10.72 -3.49
C MET A 17 -0.41 -11.02 -4.99
N LYS A 18 -1.46 -11.66 -5.54
CA LYS A 18 -1.51 -11.94 -6.97
C LYS A 18 -1.69 -10.65 -7.78
N GLN A 19 -2.54 -9.73 -7.31
CA GLN A 19 -2.69 -8.40 -7.92
C GLN A 19 -1.36 -7.62 -7.91
N MET A 20 -0.60 -7.67 -6.82
CA MET A 20 0.72 -7.04 -6.74
C MET A 20 1.73 -7.65 -7.73
N VAL A 21 1.72 -8.97 -7.91
CA VAL A 21 2.60 -9.64 -8.89
C VAL A 21 2.22 -9.27 -10.32
N GLU A 22 0.93 -9.16 -10.62
CA GLU A 22 0.45 -8.70 -11.94
C GLU A 22 0.90 -7.25 -12.19
N ALA A 23 0.69 -6.35 -11.23
CA ALA A 23 1.18 -4.97 -11.30
C ALA A 23 2.70 -4.88 -11.45
N TYR A 24 3.45 -5.74 -10.76
CA TYR A 24 4.91 -5.82 -10.90
C TYR A 24 5.32 -6.17 -12.33
N GLY A 25 4.55 -7.00 -13.03
CA GLY A 25 4.78 -7.30 -14.45
C GLY A 25 4.61 -6.08 -15.37
N GLU A 26 3.82 -5.09 -14.97
CA GLU A 26 3.58 -3.86 -15.73
C GLU A 26 4.61 -2.77 -15.44
N VAL A 27 4.90 -2.51 -14.16
CA VAL A 27 5.72 -1.36 -13.74
C VAL A 27 7.10 -1.73 -13.18
N GLY A 28 7.29 -2.97 -12.74
CA GLY A 28 8.51 -3.42 -12.07
C GLY A 28 8.80 -2.67 -10.75
N GLY A 29 10.08 -2.63 -10.36
CA GLY A 29 10.56 -1.81 -9.24
C GLY A 29 10.07 -2.26 -7.86
N ASN A 30 9.88 -1.28 -6.96
CA ASN A 30 9.32 -1.52 -5.63
C ASN A 30 7.81 -1.30 -5.66
N LEU A 31 7.05 -2.21 -5.07
CA LEU A 31 5.60 -2.10 -4.92
C LEU A 31 5.19 -2.31 -3.48
N ILE A 32 4.23 -1.50 -3.04
CA ILE A 32 3.62 -1.58 -1.72
C ILE A 32 2.10 -1.68 -1.88
N SER A 33 1.48 -2.56 -1.12
CA SER A 33 0.02 -2.64 -1.07
C SER A 33 -0.51 -1.56 -0.13
N VAL A 34 -1.55 -0.86 -0.59
CA VAL A 34 -2.22 0.17 0.18
C VAL A 34 -3.72 -0.11 0.29
N LEU A 35 -4.32 0.35 1.37
CA LEU A 35 -5.77 0.34 1.58
C LEU A 35 -6.24 1.76 1.85
N GLU A 36 -7.41 2.10 1.32
CA GLU A 36 -8.11 3.31 1.72
C GLU A 36 -8.88 3.03 3.01
N VAL A 37 -8.69 3.89 4.00
CA VAL A 37 -9.41 3.83 5.28
C VAL A 37 -10.13 5.15 5.54
N PRO A 38 -11.12 5.16 6.46
CA PRO A 38 -11.63 6.40 7.03
C PRO A 38 -10.51 7.28 7.60
N GLU A 39 -10.65 8.61 7.48
CA GLU A 39 -9.61 9.55 7.92
C GLU A 39 -9.29 9.51 9.42
N ASP A 40 -10.19 8.99 10.25
CA ASP A 40 -10.00 8.83 11.68
C ASP A 40 -9.15 7.59 12.06
N GLU A 41 -8.93 6.67 11.13
CA GLU A 41 -8.10 5.48 11.33
C GLU A 41 -6.63 5.69 10.94
N VAL A 42 -6.33 6.73 10.14
CA VAL A 42 -5.00 6.96 9.53
C VAL A 42 -3.86 7.09 10.54
N SER A 43 -4.15 7.62 11.74
CA SER A 43 -3.14 7.85 12.78
C SER A 43 -2.57 6.58 13.41
N SER A 44 -3.11 5.40 13.06
CA SER A 44 -2.60 4.11 13.54
C SER A 44 -1.58 3.46 12.60
N TYR A 45 -1.37 4.02 11.40
CA TYR A 45 -0.66 3.35 10.30
C TYR A 45 0.36 4.26 9.61
N GLY A 46 1.22 3.66 8.79
CA GLY A 46 2.01 4.37 7.79
C GLY A 46 1.12 4.81 6.63
N VAL A 47 1.11 6.11 6.35
CA VAL A 47 0.28 6.75 5.32
C VAL A 47 1.17 7.23 4.18
N ILE A 48 0.81 6.86 2.96
CA ILE A 48 1.59 7.25 1.77
C ILE A 48 1.18 8.63 1.26
N ALA A 49 2.14 9.34 0.67
CA ALA A 49 1.88 10.50 -0.18
C ALA A 49 1.77 10.02 -1.64
N PRO A 50 0.56 10.03 -2.24
CA PRO A 50 0.38 9.64 -3.64
C PRO A 50 0.96 10.71 -4.58
N GLY A 51 1.68 10.25 -5.61
CA GLY A 51 2.20 11.05 -6.70
C GLY A 51 1.36 10.94 -7.96
N HIS A 52 2.03 10.73 -9.10
CA HIS A 52 1.34 10.56 -10.38
C HIS A 52 0.48 9.28 -10.41
N GLN A 53 -0.75 9.41 -10.90
CA GLN A 53 -1.65 8.27 -11.11
C GLN A 53 -1.22 7.51 -12.37
N VAL A 54 -0.84 6.24 -12.22
CA VAL A 54 -0.40 5.37 -13.34
C VAL A 54 -1.60 4.65 -13.96
N SER A 55 -2.51 4.14 -13.13
CA SER A 55 -3.74 3.47 -13.56
C SER A 55 -4.84 3.62 -12.50
N GLN A 56 -6.00 2.99 -12.65
CA GLN A 56 -7.05 3.02 -11.60
C GLN A 56 -6.60 2.41 -10.27
N SER A 57 -5.67 1.45 -10.30
CA SER A 57 -5.19 0.72 -9.11
C SER A 57 -3.72 0.97 -8.78
N LEU A 58 -3.03 1.81 -9.57
CA LEU A 58 -1.60 2.10 -9.40
C LEU A 58 -1.35 3.60 -9.34
N THR A 59 -0.58 3.99 -8.34
CA THR A 59 -0.14 5.37 -8.08
C THR A 59 1.31 5.34 -7.64
N GLU A 60 2.08 6.32 -8.08
CA GLU A 60 3.43 6.55 -7.59
C GLU A 60 3.43 6.91 -6.10
N VAL A 61 4.44 6.48 -5.37
CA VAL A 61 4.63 6.83 -3.95
C VAL A 61 5.75 7.85 -3.84
N THR A 62 5.42 9.08 -3.47
CA THR A 62 6.40 10.18 -3.35
C THR A 62 6.89 10.38 -1.92
N GLY A 63 6.20 9.79 -0.94
CA GLY A 63 6.56 9.88 0.46
C GLY A 63 5.73 8.93 1.34
N LEU A 64 6.13 8.83 2.59
CA LEU A 64 5.52 8.00 3.62
C LEU A 64 5.66 8.72 4.96
N VAL A 65 4.57 8.81 5.71
CA VAL A 65 4.55 9.36 7.07
C VAL A 65 4.01 8.29 8.01
N GLU A 66 4.77 7.94 9.05
CA GLU A 66 4.38 6.93 10.03
C GLU A 66 3.49 7.57 11.10
N LYS A 67 2.27 7.04 11.27
CA LYS A 67 1.30 7.45 12.30
C LYS A 67 1.08 8.97 12.37
N PRO A 68 0.76 9.63 11.23
CA PRO A 68 0.57 11.06 11.23
C PRO A 68 -0.66 11.45 12.06
N PRO A 69 -0.66 12.63 12.70
CA PRO A 69 -1.90 13.29 13.09
C PRO A 69 -2.83 13.41 11.87
N ARG A 70 -4.14 13.21 12.03
CA ARG A 70 -5.11 13.29 10.93
C ARG A 70 -4.95 14.57 10.08
N ALA A 71 -4.69 15.72 10.70
CA ALA A 71 -4.54 17.00 10.02
C ALA A 71 -3.26 17.10 9.15
N GLU A 72 -2.28 16.23 9.39
CA GLU A 72 -0.99 16.20 8.70
C GLU A 72 -0.86 14.97 7.78
N ALA A 73 -1.89 14.11 7.74
CA ALA A 73 -1.88 12.91 6.92
C ALA A 73 -1.88 13.30 5.42
N PRO A 74 -0.90 12.85 4.63
CA PRO A 74 -0.78 13.23 3.22
C PRO A 74 -1.88 12.61 2.34
N SER A 75 -2.55 11.56 2.84
CA SER A 75 -3.73 10.94 2.22
C SER A 75 -4.46 10.06 3.25
N ASN A 76 -5.46 9.30 2.80
CA ASN A 76 -6.09 8.23 3.58
C ASN A 76 -5.66 6.82 3.14
N LYS A 77 -4.53 6.72 2.41
CA LYS A 77 -4.00 5.46 1.89
C LYS A 77 -2.93 4.91 2.83
N ILE A 78 -3.30 3.89 3.59
CA ILE A 78 -2.43 3.23 4.56
C ILE A 78 -1.72 2.03 3.95
N ILE A 79 -0.56 1.67 4.49
CA ILE A 79 0.21 0.51 4.04
C ILE A 79 -0.32 -0.76 4.72
N SER A 80 -0.75 -1.74 3.93
CA SER A 80 -1.34 -3.00 4.42
C SER A 80 -0.31 -4.11 4.72
N GLY A 81 0.95 -3.72 4.93
CA GLY A 81 2.04 -4.67 5.24
C GLY A 81 2.33 -5.72 4.16
N ARG A 82 2.12 -5.44 2.88
CA ARG A 82 2.56 -6.32 1.76
C ARG A 82 3.44 -5.53 0.80
N TYR A 83 4.56 -6.14 0.43
CA TYR A 83 5.62 -5.46 -0.31
C TYR A 83 6.23 -6.41 -1.35
N ILE A 84 6.61 -5.86 -2.50
CA ILE A 84 7.59 -6.43 -3.42
C ILE A 84 8.76 -5.44 -3.43
N LEU A 85 9.88 -5.82 -2.83
CA LEU A 85 11.04 -4.95 -2.65
C LEU A 85 12.23 -5.48 -3.44
N GLN A 86 12.93 -4.56 -4.10
CA GLN A 86 14.19 -4.87 -4.74
C GLN A 86 15.31 -5.02 -3.70
N PRO A 87 16.33 -5.86 -3.96
CA PRO A 87 17.43 -6.11 -3.02
C PRO A 87 18.16 -4.85 -2.53
N GLU A 88 18.13 -3.76 -3.31
CA GLU A 88 18.72 -2.46 -2.98
C GLU A 88 18.20 -1.89 -1.65
N VAL A 89 16.98 -2.24 -1.22
CA VAL A 89 16.41 -1.78 0.06
C VAL A 89 17.16 -2.35 1.28
N MET A 90 17.85 -3.48 1.13
CA MET A 90 18.56 -4.15 2.22
C MET A 90 20.07 -3.83 2.26
N ARG A 91 20.55 -2.93 1.40
CA ARG A 91 21.95 -2.47 1.42
C ARG A 91 22.14 -1.30 2.38
#